data_AF-A0A831NUK7-F1
#
_entry.id   AF-A0A831NUK7-F1
#
_cell.length_a   1.000
_cell.length_b   1.000
_cell.length_c   1.000
_cell.angle_alpha   90.00
_cell.angle_beta   90.00
_cell.angle_gamma   90.00
#
_symmetry.space_group_name_H-M   'P 1'
#
loop_
_entity.id
_entity.type
_entity.pdbx_description
1 polymer ?
#
loop_
_entity_poly.entity_id
_entity_poly.type
_entity_poly.pdbx_seq_one_letter_code
_entity_poly.pdbx_strand_id
1 'polypeptide(L)'
;MIRMRAVDPSGNFGPFSEELTFRYDPYPPEITIQGIDSPALAPYNLSAEILTEDSSPIYSLNWSLEGEGLSLQGSGEMINAQDLQEGTYLLTVWVRDVAGNLNVSAFTLVILPPDTTPPQLVYSSVEPGQTDVPLNATFVLRFNEAVILGEIRILFGLVGEEVPLSAKVEGETVTITPLSPLSPGTLYHLVIEGLKDEHGNTAPVINISFTTVYPVVEDYDSDGLPNSYEERYSFLDPLNPEDASRDEDGDGLTNLEEYLNHTRPDLSDTDGDGYSDLEEIEKGTDPNNKNEFPAEEAGEKSPLALYAGVGIAALVVIVALLLYLRAKTLGREELEEEVPAATPGEVIEHSLMDDFVNCPECGAPVEKDAEYCPECGAILKGEE
;
A
#
# COMPACT_ATOMS: atom_id res chain seq x y z
N MET A 1 33.54 -56.14 -60.65
CA MET A 1 35.02 -56.19 -60.72
C MET A 1 35.42 -56.85 -62.03
N ILE A 2 36.34 -56.26 -62.78
CA ILE A 2 36.85 -56.85 -64.03
C ILE A 2 38.38 -56.87 -63.96
N ARG A 3 38.97 -58.04 -64.23
CA ARG A 3 40.39 -58.20 -64.53
C ARG A 3 40.51 -58.68 -65.97
N MET A 4 41.41 -58.09 -66.73
CA MET A 4 41.65 -58.45 -68.13
C MET A 4 43.04 -59.09 -68.23
N ARG A 5 43.27 -60.01 -69.15
CA ARG A 5 44.63 -60.47 -69.48
C ARG A 5 44.75 -60.67 -70.98
N ALA A 6 45.94 -60.43 -71.51
CA ALA A 6 46.21 -60.68 -72.91
C ALA A 6 46.39 -62.19 -73.17
N VAL A 7 45.98 -62.64 -74.35
CA VAL A 7 46.26 -63.98 -74.87
C VAL A 7 46.96 -63.81 -76.20
N ASP A 8 48.12 -64.44 -76.37
CA ASP A 8 48.81 -64.42 -77.66
C ASP A 8 48.15 -65.42 -78.66
N PRO A 9 48.47 -65.35 -79.98
CA PRO A 9 47.90 -66.26 -80.98
C PRO A 9 48.25 -67.74 -80.77
N SER A 10 49.25 -68.03 -79.93
CA SER A 10 49.67 -69.39 -79.56
C SER A 10 48.93 -69.91 -78.31
N GLY A 11 48.07 -69.09 -77.70
CA GLY A 11 47.27 -69.45 -76.53
C GLY A 11 47.96 -69.20 -75.18
N ASN A 12 49.10 -68.49 -75.14
CA ASN A 12 49.75 -68.15 -73.88
C ASN A 12 49.07 -66.94 -73.23
N PHE A 13 48.86 -67.01 -71.93
CA PHE A 13 48.23 -65.94 -71.15
C PHE A 13 49.28 -65.04 -70.50
N GLY A 14 49.17 -63.73 -70.71
CA GLY A 14 49.89 -62.74 -69.93
C GLY A 14 49.34 -62.61 -68.50
N PRO A 15 50.01 -61.84 -67.63
CA PRO A 15 49.49 -61.54 -66.30
C PRO A 15 48.15 -60.79 -66.40
N PHE A 16 47.33 -60.91 -65.36
CA PHE A 16 46.11 -60.10 -65.25
C PHE A 16 46.47 -58.61 -65.06
N SER A 17 45.66 -57.74 -65.62
CA SER A 17 45.63 -56.31 -65.36
C SER A 17 45.38 -56.05 -63.87
N GLU A 18 45.69 -54.84 -63.43
CA GLU A 18 45.16 -54.33 -62.16
C GLU A 18 43.63 -54.41 -62.15
N GLU A 19 43.07 -54.53 -60.95
CA GLU A 19 41.62 -54.65 -60.77
C GLU A 19 40.92 -53.35 -61.08
N LEU A 20 40.01 -53.39 -62.06
CA LEU A 20 39.08 -52.30 -62.29
C LEU A 20 37.77 -52.61 -61.56
N THR A 21 37.44 -51.78 -60.56
CA THR A 21 36.19 -51.88 -59.80
C THR A 21 35.28 -50.72 -60.16
N PHE A 22 34.11 -51.03 -60.74
CA PHE A 22 33.03 -50.07 -60.90
C PHE A 22 32.20 -50.06 -59.63
N ARG A 23 31.99 -48.88 -59.06
CA ARG A 23 30.99 -48.65 -58.01
C ARG A 23 29.71 -48.19 -58.70
N TYR A 24 28.62 -48.91 -58.45
CA TYR A 24 27.28 -48.57 -58.94
C TYR A 24 26.43 -48.30 -57.71
N ASP A 25 25.90 -47.09 -57.61
CA ASP A 25 24.96 -46.71 -56.57
C ASP A 25 23.58 -46.54 -57.18
N PRO A 26 22.60 -47.41 -56.85
CA PRO A 26 21.23 -47.29 -57.34
C PRO A 26 20.33 -46.46 -56.43
N TYR A 27 20.78 -46.03 -55.25
CA TYR A 27 19.91 -45.42 -54.25
C TYR A 27 20.09 -43.90 -54.24
N PRO A 28 19.00 -43.13 -54.15
CA PRO A 28 19.10 -41.69 -53.96
C PRO A 28 19.53 -41.37 -52.52
N PRO A 29 20.23 -40.23 -52.30
CA PRO A 29 20.56 -39.76 -50.96
C PRO A 29 19.35 -39.61 -50.05
N GLU A 30 19.47 -39.96 -48.78
CA GLU A 30 18.44 -39.67 -47.77
C GLU A 30 18.55 -38.21 -47.29
N ILE A 31 17.41 -37.60 -46.97
CA ILE A 31 17.30 -36.20 -46.52
C ILE A 31 16.65 -36.19 -45.14
N THR A 32 17.33 -35.61 -44.15
CA THR A 32 16.76 -35.26 -42.84
C THR A 32 16.94 -33.76 -42.62
N ILE A 33 15.97 -33.11 -41.97
CA ILE A 33 16.09 -31.69 -41.60
C ILE A 33 15.98 -31.55 -40.09
N GLN A 34 16.91 -30.81 -39.49
CA GLN A 34 16.90 -30.45 -38.08
C GLN A 34 16.64 -28.94 -37.92
N GLY A 35 16.04 -28.53 -36.79
CA GLY A 35 15.77 -27.11 -36.50
C GLY A 35 14.56 -26.53 -37.22
N ILE A 36 13.58 -27.36 -37.60
CA ILE A 36 12.25 -26.88 -38.00
C ILE A 36 11.31 -27.04 -36.82
N ASP A 37 10.96 -25.93 -36.18
CA ASP A 37 9.90 -25.89 -35.18
C ASP A 37 8.58 -25.55 -35.90
N SER A 38 7.66 -26.52 -35.97
CA SER A 38 6.36 -26.33 -36.62
C SER A 38 5.26 -27.04 -35.83
N PRO A 39 4.13 -26.37 -35.50
CA PRO A 39 3.85 -24.96 -35.81
C PRO A 39 4.71 -23.98 -34.96
N ALA A 40 5.01 -22.81 -35.51
CA ALA A 40 5.70 -21.69 -34.83
C ALA A 40 4.81 -20.44 -34.77
N LEU A 41 5.13 -19.45 -33.92
CA LEU A 41 4.42 -18.16 -33.85
C LEU A 41 5.15 -17.09 -34.66
N ALA A 42 4.40 -16.22 -35.34
CA ALA A 42 4.97 -15.06 -36.04
C ALA A 42 5.40 -13.95 -35.06
N PRO A 43 6.45 -13.16 -35.37
CA PRO A 43 7.40 -13.38 -36.45
C PRO A 43 8.39 -14.50 -36.12
N TYR A 44 8.68 -15.39 -37.08
CA TYR A 44 9.57 -16.52 -36.86
C TYR A 44 10.87 -16.39 -37.67
N ASN A 45 12.00 -16.65 -37.01
CA ASN A 45 13.31 -16.75 -37.65
C ASN A 45 13.68 -18.23 -37.78
N LEU A 46 13.66 -18.73 -39.02
CA LEU A 46 14.04 -20.11 -39.33
C LEU A 46 15.57 -20.23 -39.42
N SER A 47 16.13 -21.20 -38.70
CA SER A 47 17.51 -21.65 -38.81
C SER A 47 17.53 -23.18 -38.78
N ALA A 48 17.51 -23.80 -39.96
CA ALA A 48 17.47 -25.25 -40.11
C ALA A 48 18.71 -25.80 -40.82
N GLU A 49 19.09 -27.03 -40.46
CA GLU A 49 20.22 -27.76 -41.06
C GLU A 49 19.70 -28.98 -41.81
N ILE A 50 20.12 -29.13 -43.07
CA ILE A 50 19.84 -30.26 -43.94
C ILE A 50 20.98 -31.25 -43.78
N LEU A 51 20.64 -32.45 -43.30
CA LEU A 51 21.55 -33.58 -43.20
C LEU A 51 21.27 -34.56 -44.34
N THR A 52 22.33 -35.00 -45.00
CA THR A 52 22.25 -35.98 -46.09
C THR A 52 23.08 -37.20 -45.77
N GLU A 53 22.50 -38.38 -45.94
CA GLU A 53 23.22 -39.66 -45.81
C GLU A 53 23.16 -40.41 -47.14
N ASP A 54 24.32 -40.82 -47.63
CA ASP A 54 24.42 -41.61 -48.85
C ASP A 54 25.73 -42.42 -48.89
N SER A 55 25.72 -43.51 -49.66
CA SER A 55 26.90 -44.34 -49.94
C SER A 55 27.83 -43.72 -50.99
N SER A 56 27.29 -42.79 -51.80
CA SER A 56 28.03 -41.97 -52.75
C SER A 56 28.20 -40.53 -52.27
N PRO A 57 29.27 -39.81 -52.71
CA PRO A 57 29.39 -38.39 -52.44
C PRO A 57 28.23 -37.58 -53.03
N ILE A 58 27.79 -36.56 -52.29
CA ILE A 58 26.79 -35.60 -52.75
C ILE A 58 27.39 -34.70 -53.84
N TYR A 59 26.66 -34.57 -54.96
CA TYR A 59 27.01 -33.70 -56.08
C TYR A 59 26.37 -32.32 -55.96
N SER A 60 25.08 -32.25 -55.59
CA SER A 60 24.38 -30.97 -55.40
C SER A 60 23.31 -31.06 -54.33
N LEU A 61 23.19 -29.99 -53.55
CA LEU A 61 22.15 -29.81 -52.54
C LEU A 61 21.59 -28.40 -52.70
N ASN A 62 20.32 -28.31 -53.10
CA ASN A 62 19.59 -27.06 -53.31
C ASN A 62 18.28 -27.09 -52.53
N TRP A 63 17.75 -25.93 -52.18
CA TRP A 63 16.48 -25.82 -51.48
C TRP A 63 15.71 -24.56 -51.90
N SER A 64 14.40 -24.56 -51.69
CA SER A 64 13.52 -23.39 -51.83
C SER A 64 12.53 -23.33 -50.68
N LEU A 65 12.20 -22.12 -50.23
CA LEU A 65 11.16 -21.86 -49.24
C LEU A 65 10.16 -20.88 -49.85
N GLU A 66 8.92 -21.34 -50.04
CA GLU A 66 7.89 -20.58 -50.75
C GLU A 66 6.59 -20.54 -49.92
N GLY A 67 5.96 -19.37 -49.80
CA GLY A 67 4.72 -19.22 -49.03
C GLY A 67 4.41 -17.75 -48.73
N GLU A 68 3.13 -17.37 -48.67
CA GLU A 68 2.69 -16.01 -48.31
C GLU A 68 3.41 -14.87 -49.08
N GLY A 69 3.68 -15.09 -50.37
CA GLY A 69 4.40 -14.13 -51.22
C GLY A 69 5.93 -14.11 -51.05
N LEU A 70 6.48 -14.87 -50.09
CA LEU A 70 7.91 -15.17 -49.98
C LEU A 70 8.31 -16.25 -50.98
N SER A 71 9.47 -16.08 -51.60
CA SER A 71 10.13 -17.07 -52.45
C SER A 71 11.64 -16.98 -52.27
N LEU A 72 12.20 -17.81 -51.40
CA LEU A 72 13.63 -17.93 -51.17
C LEU A 72 14.18 -19.19 -51.82
N GLN A 73 15.42 -19.13 -52.30
CA GLN A 73 16.14 -20.28 -52.84
C GLN A 73 17.59 -20.23 -52.37
N GLY A 74 18.18 -21.40 -52.16
CA GLY A 74 19.55 -21.51 -51.70
C GLY A 74 20.18 -22.85 -52.05
N SER A 75 21.46 -22.95 -51.70
CA SER A 75 22.26 -24.16 -51.86
C SER A 75 23.12 -24.36 -50.62
N GLY A 76 23.44 -25.62 -50.30
CA GLY A 76 24.17 -25.99 -49.09
C GLY A 76 23.27 -26.33 -47.90
N GLU A 77 23.89 -26.79 -46.83
CA GLU A 77 23.23 -27.50 -45.72
C GLU A 77 22.39 -26.57 -44.83
N MET A 78 22.67 -25.27 -44.79
CA MET A 78 21.95 -24.33 -43.91
C MET A 78 20.82 -23.60 -44.65
N ILE A 79 19.65 -23.55 -44.00
CA ILE A 79 18.50 -22.75 -44.40
C ILE A 79 18.32 -21.65 -43.36
N ASN A 80 18.28 -20.40 -43.82
CA ASN A 80 18.00 -19.25 -42.96
C ASN A 80 16.91 -18.39 -43.60
N ALA A 81 15.91 -18.03 -42.81
CA ALA A 81 14.92 -17.03 -43.16
C ALA A 81 14.54 -16.22 -41.91
N GLN A 82 14.23 -14.94 -42.09
CA GLN A 82 13.93 -14.03 -40.98
C GLN A 82 12.54 -13.42 -41.15
N ASP A 83 11.95 -13.03 -40.04
CA ASP A 83 10.67 -12.31 -39.96
C ASP A 83 9.54 -12.97 -40.77
N LEU A 84 9.50 -14.31 -40.77
CA LEU A 84 8.43 -15.05 -41.41
C LEU A 84 7.10 -14.75 -40.70
N GLN A 85 6.09 -14.35 -41.48
CA GLN A 85 4.79 -13.92 -40.99
C GLN A 85 3.85 -15.11 -40.85
N GLU A 86 2.65 -14.88 -40.30
CA GLU A 86 1.62 -15.91 -40.24
C GLU A 86 1.31 -16.49 -41.62
N GLY A 87 1.11 -17.80 -41.69
CA GLY A 87 0.75 -18.52 -42.90
C GLY A 87 1.51 -19.82 -43.09
N THR A 88 1.45 -20.38 -44.29
CA THR A 88 2.03 -21.70 -44.59
C THR A 88 3.14 -21.60 -45.62
N TYR A 89 4.31 -22.13 -45.26
CA TYR A 89 5.49 -22.16 -46.12
C TYR A 89 5.83 -23.59 -46.52
N LEU A 90 6.18 -23.78 -47.79
CA LEU A 90 6.63 -25.03 -48.37
C LEU A 90 8.14 -24.97 -48.58
N LEU A 91 8.87 -25.75 -47.81
CA LEU A 91 10.30 -25.98 -47.98
C LEU A 91 10.50 -27.19 -48.90
N THR A 92 11.13 -27.00 -50.06
CA THR A 92 11.51 -28.10 -50.95
C THR A 92 13.02 -28.24 -50.99
N VAL A 93 13.53 -29.46 -50.88
CA VAL A 93 14.96 -29.79 -50.90
C VAL A 93 15.25 -30.79 -52.02
N TRP A 94 16.26 -30.50 -52.83
CA TRP A 94 16.74 -31.35 -53.92
C TRP A 94 18.19 -31.78 -53.64
N VAL A 95 18.42 -33.09 -53.51
CA VAL A 95 19.76 -33.65 -53.31
C VAL A 95 20.08 -34.64 -54.41
N ARG A 96 21.23 -34.45 -55.07
CA ARG A 96 21.76 -35.35 -56.10
C ARG A 96 23.14 -35.84 -55.71
N ASP A 97 23.40 -37.13 -55.89
CA ASP A 97 24.73 -37.73 -55.72
C ASP A 97 25.58 -37.67 -57.01
N VAL A 98 26.84 -38.12 -56.94
CA VAL A 98 27.72 -38.23 -58.11
C VAL A 98 27.33 -39.37 -59.07
N ALA A 99 26.51 -40.33 -58.64
CA ALA A 99 25.97 -41.40 -59.47
C ALA A 99 24.76 -40.94 -60.34
N GLY A 100 24.21 -39.76 -60.03
CA GLY A 100 23.09 -39.13 -60.70
C GLY A 100 21.73 -39.36 -60.06
N ASN A 101 21.65 -40.09 -58.94
CA ASN A 101 20.40 -40.33 -58.22
C ASN A 101 19.92 -39.03 -57.57
N LEU A 102 18.61 -38.77 -57.61
CA LEU A 102 17.99 -37.54 -57.12
C LEU A 102 16.92 -37.88 -56.08
N ASN A 103 17.02 -37.24 -54.91
CA ASN A 103 15.93 -37.17 -53.94
C ASN A 103 15.34 -35.75 -53.92
N VAL A 104 14.01 -35.68 -53.82
CA VAL A 104 13.27 -34.43 -53.66
C VAL A 104 12.29 -34.60 -52.51
N SER A 105 12.50 -33.85 -51.43
CA SER A 105 11.66 -33.87 -50.24
C SER A 105 11.02 -32.51 -50.01
N ALA A 106 9.77 -32.48 -49.56
CA ALA A 106 9.05 -31.26 -49.24
C ALA A 106 8.55 -31.30 -47.78
N PHE A 107 8.69 -30.19 -47.08
CA PHE A 107 8.32 -30.00 -45.68
C PHE A 107 7.40 -28.78 -45.57
N THR A 108 6.35 -28.90 -44.76
CA THR A 108 5.43 -27.79 -44.51
C THR A 108 5.78 -27.14 -43.17
N LEU A 109 6.07 -25.85 -43.20
CA LEU A 109 6.23 -25.01 -42.02
C LEU A 109 4.96 -24.17 -41.85
N VAL A 110 4.27 -24.34 -40.72
CA VAL A 110 3.07 -23.58 -40.39
C VAL A 110 3.42 -22.52 -39.36
N ILE A 111 3.17 -21.26 -39.70
CA ILE A 111 3.36 -20.12 -38.81
C ILE A 111 1.99 -19.59 -38.41
N LEU A 112 1.74 -19.61 -37.11
CA LEU A 112 0.52 -19.15 -36.47
C LEU A 112 0.59 -17.63 -36.21
N PRO A 113 -0.57 -16.95 -36.07
CA PRO A 113 -0.62 -15.55 -35.64
C PRO A 113 0.20 -15.32 -34.37
N PRO A 114 0.75 -14.10 -34.17
CA PRO A 114 1.38 -13.74 -32.92
C PRO A 114 0.39 -13.87 -31.76
N ASP A 115 0.91 -14.23 -30.59
CA ASP A 115 0.14 -14.10 -29.36
C ASP A 115 -0.06 -12.63 -29.03
N THR A 116 -1.32 -12.23 -28.90
CA THR A 116 -1.73 -10.85 -28.61
C THR A 116 -2.61 -10.76 -27.37
N THR A 117 -2.83 -11.89 -26.69
CA THR A 117 -3.70 -11.95 -25.52
C THR A 117 -2.87 -11.79 -24.25
N PRO A 118 -3.21 -10.87 -23.35
CA PRO A 118 -2.52 -10.77 -22.08
C PRO A 118 -2.96 -11.87 -21.11
N PRO A 119 -2.13 -12.20 -20.11
CA PRO A 119 -2.48 -13.19 -19.11
C PRO A 119 -3.67 -12.72 -18.27
N GLN A 120 -4.57 -13.66 -17.98
CA GLN A 120 -5.81 -13.47 -17.25
C GLN A 120 -5.80 -14.24 -15.93
N LEU A 121 -6.24 -13.59 -14.86
CA LEU A 121 -6.37 -14.22 -13.55
C LEU A 121 -7.51 -15.24 -13.55
N VAL A 122 -7.19 -16.51 -13.35
CA VAL A 122 -8.15 -17.64 -13.34
C VAL A 122 -8.52 -18.04 -11.91
N TYR A 123 -7.60 -17.86 -10.96
CA TYR A 123 -7.82 -18.20 -9.56
C TYR A 123 -7.03 -17.26 -8.65
N SER A 124 -7.63 -16.93 -7.50
CA SER A 124 -6.98 -16.26 -6.39
C SER A 124 -7.33 -16.97 -5.10
N SER A 125 -6.36 -17.13 -4.20
CA SER A 125 -6.59 -17.66 -2.84
C SER A 125 -7.30 -16.66 -1.93
N VAL A 126 -7.39 -15.40 -2.35
CA VAL A 126 -8.12 -14.34 -1.65
C VAL A 126 -9.11 -13.68 -2.61
N GLU A 127 -10.37 -13.58 -2.20
CA GLU A 127 -11.42 -12.96 -3.00
C GLU A 127 -11.44 -11.43 -2.79
N PRO A 128 -11.86 -10.64 -3.81
CA PRO A 128 -12.03 -9.20 -3.63
C PRO A 128 -13.05 -8.87 -2.53
N GLY A 129 -12.59 -8.14 -1.51
CA GLY A 129 -13.37 -7.75 -0.35
C GLY A 129 -13.47 -8.83 0.74
N GLN A 130 -12.71 -9.92 0.63
CA GLN A 130 -12.72 -10.99 1.63
C GLN A 130 -12.31 -10.47 3.01
N THR A 131 -13.08 -10.85 4.03
CA THR A 131 -12.76 -10.60 5.45
C THR A 131 -12.10 -11.83 6.08
N ASP A 132 -11.60 -11.66 7.30
CA ASP A 132 -11.09 -12.74 8.13
C ASP A 132 -9.87 -13.47 7.53
N VAL A 133 -9.08 -12.76 6.73
CA VAL A 133 -7.83 -13.29 6.19
C VAL A 133 -6.81 -13.48 7.32
N PRO A 134 -6.18 -14.67 7.46
CA PRO A 134 -5.18 -14.90 8.51
C PRO A 134 -3.99 -13.94 8.44
N LEU A 135 -3.43 -13.58 9.60
CA LEU A 135 -2.31 -12.64 9.69
C LEU A 135 -1.02 -13.14 9.03
N ASN A 136 -0.88 -14.46 8.88
CA ASN A 136 0.25 -15.12 8.23
C ASN A 136 -0.14 -15.72 6.86
N ALA A 137 -1.18 -15.18 6.22
CA ALA A 137 -1.66 -15.68 4.94
C ALA A 137 -0.59 -15.60 3.85
N THR A 138 -0.50 -16.69 3.07
CA THR A 138 0.21 -16.72 1.79
C THR A 138 -0.81 -16.62 0.67
N PHE A 139 -0.60 -15.72 -0.29
CA PHE A 139 -1.49 -15.53 -1.42
C PHE A 139 -1.02 -16.34 -2.63
N VAL A 140 -1.94 -17.03 -3.29
CA VAL A 140 -1.67 -17.83 -4.48
C VAL A 140 -2.60 -17.37 -5.59
N LEU A 141 -2.03 -16.90 -6.69
CA LEU A 141 -2.73 -16.51 -7.90
C LEU A 141 -2.37 -17.47 -9.03
N ARG A 142 -3.35 -17.89 -9.83
CA ARG A 142 -3.11 -18.71 -11.02
C ARG A 142 -3.71 -18.02 -12.25
N PHE A 143 -2.93 -18.00 -13.33
CA PHE A 143 -3.28 -17.41 -14.60
C PHE A 143 -3.63 -18.49 -15.63
N ASN A 144 -4.19 -18.09 -16.77
CA ASN A 144 -4.50 -18.98 -17.89
C ASN A 144 -3.26 -19.42 -18.69
N GLU A 145 -2.11 -18.79 -18.41
CA GLU A 145 -0.84 -19.00 -19.11
C GLU A 145 0.35 -18.58 -18.24
N ALA A 146 1.56 -18.86 -18.70
CA ALA A 146 2.79 -18.51 -17.99
C ALA A 146 2.97 -16.98 -17.90
N VAL A 147 3.43 -16.51 -16.74
CA VAL A 147 3.57 -15.08 -16.47
C VAL A 147 4.98 -14.68 -16.11
N ILE A 148 5.31 -13.43 -16.42
CA ILE A 148 6.48 -12.70 -15.97
C ILE A 148 5.96 -11.58 -15.07
N LEU A 149 6.37 -11.60 -13.80
CA LEU A 149 5.99 -10.57 -12.85
C LEU A 149 6.57 -9.20 -13.23
N GLY A 150 5.73 -8.17 -13.09
CA GLY A 150 6.15 -6.78 -13.00
C GLY A 150 6.36 -6.38 -11.53
N GLU A 151 5.72 -5.30 -11.12
CA GLU A 151 5.74 -4.83 -9.74
C GLU A 151 4.58 -5.44 -8.95
N ILE A 152 4.88 -5.85 -7.72
CA ILE A 152 3.91 -6.41 -6.79
C ILE A 152 4.03 -5.73 -5.44
N ARG A 153 2.90 -5.30 -4.89
CA ARG A 153 2.81 -4.59 -3.61
C ARG A 153 1.63 -5.12 -2.80
N ILE A 154 1.78 -5.12 -1.49
CA ILE A 154 0.67 -5.21 -0.54
C ILE A 154 0.64 -3.87 0.19
N LEU A 155 -0.47 -3.14 0.07
CA LEU A 155 -0.61 -1.79 0.61
C LEU A 155 -1.57 -1.79 1.80
N PHE A 156 -1.23 -1.05 2.85
CA PHE A 156 -2.18 -0.69 3.91
C PHE A 156 -3.25 0.27 3.34
N GLY A 157 -4.50 -0.16 3.20
CA GLY A 157 -5.53 0.62 2.51
C GLY A 157 -5.16 0.97 1.05
N LEU A 158 -5.73 2.05 0.51
CA LEU A 158 -5.58 2.43 -0.91
C LEU A 158 -4.28 3.20 -1.25
N VAL A 159 -3.63 3.81 -0.25
CA VAL A 159 -2.47 4.71 -0.45
C VAL A 159 -1.45 4.61 0.70
N GLY A 160 -1.53 3.55 1.52
CA GLY A 160 -0.68 3.42 2.69
C GLY A 160 0.70 2.82 2.39
N GLU A 161 1.37 2.47 3.48
CA GLU A 161 2.71 1.88 3.46
C GLU A 161 2.72 0.51 2.75
N GLU A 162 3.88 0.13 2.21
CA GLU A 162 4.07 -1.19 1.62
C GLU A 162 4.43 -2.21 2.70
N VAL A 163 3.74 -3.35 2.69
CA VAL A 163 4.13 -4.52 3.48
C VAL A 163 5.26 -5.24 2.75
N PRO A 164 6.43 -5.45 3.40
CA PRO A 164 7.50 -6.24 2.81
C PRO A 164 7.04 -7.66 2.48
N LEU A 165 7.32 -8.13 1.27
CA LEU A 165 6.88 -9.43 0.77
C LEU A 165 7.97 -10.14 -0.03
N SER A 166 7.77 -11.43 -0.26
CA SER A 166 8.48 -12.22 -1.27
C SER A 166 7.48 -12.77 -2.27
N ALA A 167 7.86 -12.83 -3.55
CA ALA A 167 7.05 -13.40 -4.62
C ALA A 167 7.83 -14.46 -5.38
N LYS A 168 7.16 -15.56 -5.73
CA LYS A 168 7.71 -16.66 -6.51
C LYS A 168 6.79 -16.96 -7.70
N VAL A 169 7.38 -17.10 -8.88
CA VAL A 169 6.66 -17.44 -10.12
C VAL A 169 7.07 -18.83 -10.57
N GLU A 170 6.08 -19.68 -10.85
CA GLU A 170 6.24 -21.02 -11.40
C GLU A 170 5.26 -21.22 -12.54
N GLY A 171 5.70 -20.87 -13.76
CA GLY A 171 4.85 -20.89 -14.95
C GLY A 171 3.67 -19.94 -14.80
N GLU A 172 2.46 -20.49 -14.71
CA GLU A 172 1.18 -19.78 -14.57
C GLU A 172 0.81 -19.43 -13.12
N THR A 173 1.61 -19.82 -12.14
CA THR A 173 1.29 -19.63 -10.71
C THR A 173 2.22 -18.61 -10.06
N VAL A 174 1.63 -17.65 -9.35
CA VAL A 174 2.34 -16.65 -8.54
C VAL A 174 2.01 -16.88 -7.07
N THR A 175 3.03 -17.12 -6.25
CA THR A 175 2.91 -17.29 -4.79
C THR A 175 3.54 -16.09 -4.10
N ILE A 176 2.82 -15.48 -3.16
CA ILE A 176 3.15 -14.21 -2.52
C ILE A 176 3.10 -14.41 -1.01
N THR A 177 4.21 -14.15 -0.33
CA THR A 177 4.34 -14.37 1.11
C THR A 177 4.80 -13.09 1.78
N PRO A 178 3.98 -12.46 2.65
CA PRO A 178 4.43 -11.37 3.51
C PRO A 178 5.64 -11.80 4.36
N LEU A 179 6.62 -10.90 4.52
CA LEU A 179 7.83 -11.18 5.33
C LEU A 179 7.60 -11.01 6.83
N SER A 180 6.53 -10.30 7.19
CA SER A 180 6.06 -10.11 8.57
C SER A 180 4.56 -10.41 8.64
N PRO A 181 4.03 -10.82 9.80
CA PRO A 181 2.59 -10.95 9.99
C PRO A 181 1.87 -9.63 9.68
N LEU A 182 0.73 -9.74 9.01
CA LEU A 182 -0.15 -8.61 8.73
C LEU A 182 -0.79 -8.12 10.03
N SER A 183 -1.14 -6.83 10.07
CA SER A 183 -1.85 -6.22 11.19
C SER A 183 -3.28 -6.75 11.25
N PRO A 184 -3.82 -7.03 12.45
CA PRO A 184 -5.16 -7.57 12.60
C PRO A 184 -6.24 -6.51 12.30
N GLY A 185 -7.43 -6.95 11.85
CA GLY A 185 -8.57 -6.09 11.54
C GLY A 185 -8.31 -5.00 10.50
N THR A 186 -7.30 -5.18 9.64
CA THR A 186 -6.77 -4.13 8.77
C THR A 186 -7.12 -4.41 7.31
N LEU A 187 -7.56 -3.38 6.59
CA LEU A 187 -7.82 -3.43 5.15
C LEU A 187 -6.49 -3.31 4.37
N TYR A 188 -6.26 -4.25 3.46
CA TYR A 188 -5.12 -4.28 2.55
C TYR A 188 -5.56 -4.33 1.10
N HIS A 189 -4.66 -3.90 0.21
CA HIS A 189 -4.77 -4.08 -1.23
C HIS A 189 -3.55 -4.84 -1.76
N LEU A 190 -3.76 -6.01 -2.36
CA LEU A 190 -2.77 -6.71 -3.16
C LEU A 190 -2.82 -6.15 -4.59
N VAL A 191 -1.75 -5.46 -4.98
CA VAL A 191 -1.62 -4.78 -6.26
C VAL A 191 -0.51 -5.41 -7.09
N ILE A 192 -0.82 -5.78 -8.34
CA ILE A 192 0.16 -6.25 -9.33
C ILE A 192 0.03 -5.38 -10.58
N GLU A 193 1.14 -4.77 -10.97
CA GLU A 193 1.25 -3.90 -12.14
C GLU A 193 2.33 -4.44 -13.10
N GLY A 194 2.12 -4.28 -14.40
CA GLY A 194 3.12 -4.67 -15.40
C GLY A 194 3.33 -6.19 -15.53
N LEU A 195 2.39 -7.00 -15.02
CA LEU A 195 2.34 -8.45 -15.28
C LEU A 195 2.23 -8.66 -16.80
N LYS A 196 3.03 -9.56 -17.36
CA LYS A 196 3.03 -9.88 -18.79
C LYS A 196 3.23 -11.37 -19.03
N ASP A 197 2.96 -11.84 -20.23
CA ASP A 197 3.32 -13.20 -20.68
C ASP A 197 4.77 -13.26 -21.23
N GLU A 198 5.16 -14.41 -21.79
CA GLU A 198 6.44 -14.59 -22.48
C GLU A 198 6.54 -13.85 -23.83
N HIS A 199 5.40 -13.43 -24.39
CA HIS A 199 5.30 -12.69 -25.65
C HIS A 199 5.26 -11.17 -25.46
N GLY A 200 5.25 -10.69 -24.21
CA GLY A 200 5.26 -9.28 -23.84
C GLY A 200 3.88 -8.62 -23.76
N ASN A 201 2.78 -9.37 -23.83
CA ASN A 201 1.43 -8.82 -23.67
C ASN A 201 1.17 -8.51 -22.19
N THR A 202 0.95 -7.23 -21.88
CA THR A 202 0.76 -6.76 -20.50
C THR A 202 -0.69 -6.91 -20.06
N ALA A 203 -0.91 -7.55 -18.91
CA ALA A 203 -2.21 -7.64 -18.26
C ALA A 203 -2.64 -6.32 -17.61
N PRO A 204 -3.96 -6.09 -17.47
CA PRO A 204 -4.48 -5.00 -16.65
C PRO A 204 -3.95 -5.08 -15.21
N VAL A 205 -3.93 -3.93 -14.53
CA VAL A 205 -3.59 -3.87 -13.11
C VAL A 205 -4.55 -4.76 -12.32
N ILE A 206 -3.99 -5.64 -11.51
CA ILE A 206 -4.74 -6.48 -10.58
C ILE A 206 -4.73 -5.78 -9.24
N ASN A 207 -5.91 -5.53 -8.68
CA ASN A 207 -6.07 -4.96 -7.35
C ASN A 207 -7.12 -5.78 -6.58
N ILE A 208 -6.68 -6.53 -5.58
CA ILE A 208 -7.54 -7.36 -4.74
C ILE A 208 -7.50 -6.78 -3.32
N SER A 209 -8.61 -6.20 -2.88
CA SER A 209 -8.76 -5.75 -1.49
C SER A 209 -9.12 -6.90 -0.56
N PHE A 210 -8.61 -6.93 0.66
CA PHE A 210 -9.00 -7.89 1.68
C PHE A 210 -8.78 -7.34 3.09
N THR A 211 -9.52 -7.85 4.07
CA THR A 211 -9.41 -7.46 5.47
C THR A 211 -8.92 -8.65 6.28
N THR A 212 -7.89 -8.43 7.08
CA THR A 212 -7.37 -9.45 7.98
C THR A 212 -8.32 -9.73 9.13
N VAL A 213 -8.20 -10.92 9.71
CA VAL A 213 -8.94 -11.30 10.90
C VAL A 213 -8.78 -10.24 12.00
N TYR A 214 -9.90 -9.79 12.56
CA TYR A 214 -9.87 -8.95 13.76
C TYR A 214 -9.26 -9.76 14.90
N PRO A 215 -8.52 -9.13 15.82
CA PRO A 215 -8.22 -9.81 17.07
C PRO A 215 -9.57 -10.05 17.74
N VAL A 216 -9.97 -11.31 17.89
CA VAL A 216 -11.14 -11.63 18.69
C VAL A 216 -10.74 -11.30 20.11
N VAL A 217 -11.21 -10.14 20.56
CA VAL A 217 -11.23 -9.81 21.98
C VAL A 217 -12.39 -10.64 22.52
N GLU A 218 -12.06 -11.78 23.14
CA GLU A 218 -13.09 -12.57 23.81
C GLU A 218 -13.62 -11.75 24.98
N ASP A 219 -14.94 -11.59 25.03
CA ASP A 219 -15.71 -10.89 26.06
C ASP A 219 -16.96 -11.76 26.23
N TYR A 220 -16.92 -12.68 27.20
CA TYR A 220 -17.88 -13.78 27.31
C TYR A 220 -19.23 -13.36 27.89
N ASP A 221 -19.28 -12.26 28.65
CA ASP A 221 -20.51 -11.71 29.22
C ASP A 221 -20.97 -10.41 28.53
N SER A 222 -20.19 -9.89 27.60
CA SER A 222 -20.51 -8.77 26.71
C SER A 222 -20.69 -7.44 27.44
N ASP A 223 -19.90 -7.20 28.49
CA ASP A 223 -19.93 -5.95 29.25
C ASP A 223 -18.93 -4.89 28.76
N GLY A 224 -18.09 -5.25 27.78
CA GLY A 224 -17.09 -4.38 27.17
C GLY A 224 -15.68 -4.56 27.73
N LEU A 225 -15.49 -5.35 28.79
CA LEU A 225 -14.19 -5.79 29.24
C LEU A 225 -13.75 -7.05 28.48
N PRO A 226 -12.50 -7.12 27.98
CA PRO A 226 -11.95 -8.36 27.47
C PRO A 226 -11.75 -9.40 28.59
N ASN A 227 -12.06 -10.67 28.33
CA ASN A 227 -11.70 -11.81 29.19
C ASN A 227 -10.23 -11.75 29.63
N SER A 228 -9.33 -11.40 28.70
CA SER A 228 -7.89 -11.31 28.98
C SER A 228 -7.51 -10.19 29.96
N TYR A 229 -8.34 -9.15 30.06
CA TYR A 229 -8.20 -8.08 31.03
C TYR A 229 -8.77 -8.52 32.38
N GLU A 230 -9.96 -9.12 32.38
CA GLU A 230 -10.62 -9.61 33.59
C GLU A 230 -9.83 -10.73 34.28
N GLU A 231 -9.22 -11.65 33.53
CA GLU A 231 -8.33 -12.69 34.06
C GLU A 231 -7.10 -12.15 34.80
N ARG A 232 -6.75 -10.86 34.63
CA ARG A 232 -5.65 -10.21 35.35
C ARG A 232 -6.02 -9.84 36.79
N TYR A 233 -7.29 -9.57 37.06
CA TYR A 233 -7.76 -9.03 38.33
C TYR A 233 -8.73 -10.01 38.99
N SER A 234 -8.42 -10.48 40.19
CA SER A 234 -9.22 -11.54 40.84
C SER A 234 -10.66 -11.15 41.21
N PHE A 235 -11.00 -9.86 41.12
CA PHE A 235 -12.34 -9.32 41.40
C PHE A 235 -13.19 -9.11 40.14
N LEU A 236 -12.59 -9.24 38.95
CA LEU A 236 -13.28 -9.31 37.68
C LEU A 236 -13.52 -10.79 37.32
N ASP A 237 -14.70 -11.10 36.81
CA ASP A 237 -15.10 -12.45 36.41
C ASP A 237 -15.62 -12.42 34.97
N PRO A 238 -14.94 -13.08 34.01
CA PRO A 238 -15.32 -13.10 32.58
C PRO A 238 -16.74 -13.55 32.24
N LEU A 239 -17.54 -13.95 33.23
CA LEU A 239 -18.91 -14.43 33.09
C LEU A 239 -19.93 -13.56 33.85
N ASN A 240 -19.49 -12.45 34.45
CA ASN A 240 -20.29 -11.56 35.28
C ASN A 240 -20.30 -10.10 34.74
N PRO A 241 -21.29 -9.73 33.91
CA PRO A 241 -21.27 -8.46 33.17
C PRO A 241 -21.50 -7.22 34.04
N GLU A 242 -21.75 -7.41 35.34
CA GLU A 242 -22.03 -6.33 36.27
C GLU A 242 -20.74 -5.77 36.89
N ASP A 243 -19.62 -6.49 36.84
CA ASP A 243 -18.37 -5.99 37.43
C ASP A 243 -17.65 -4.94 36.57
N ALA A 244 -17.82 -4.90 35.24
CA ALA A 244 -17.40 -3.75 34.43
C ALA A 244 -17.92 -2.40 34.93
N SER A 245 -19.13 -2.38 35.48
CA SER A 245 -19.78 -1.17 35.99
C SER A 245 -19.47 -0.83 37.46
N ARG A 246 -18.65 -1.65 38.12
CA ARG A 246 -18.23 -1.41 39.51
C ARG A 246 -17.01 -0.50 39.52
N ASP A 247 -16.88 0.21 40.62
CA ASP A 247 -15.75 1.05 41.00
C ASP A 247 -15.11 0.34 42.20
N GLU A 248 -14.03 -0.41 41.95
CA GLU A 248 -13.46 -1.33 42.93
C GLU A 248 -12.54 -0.61 43.95
N ASP A 249 -11.86 0.46 43.55
CA ASP A 249 -11.00 1.25 44.44
C ASP A 249 -11.67 2.51 45.02
N GLY A 250 -12.82 2.91 44.48
CA GLY A 250 -13.67 3.98 44.99
C GLY A 250 -13.26 5.38 44.55
N ASP A 251 -12.52 5.52 43.46
CA ASP A 251 -12.08 6.82 42.92
C ASP A 251 -13.16 7.50 42.05
N GLY A 252 -14.17 6.74 41.63
CA GLY A 252 -15.30 7.19 40.83
C GLY A 252 -15.24 6.80 39.34
N LEU A 253 -14.20 6.11 38.88
CA LEU A 253 -14.17 5.42 37.59
C LEU A 253 -14.71 3.99 37.74
N THR A 254 -15.46 3.55 36.75
CA THR A 254 -15.82 2.12 36.63
C THR A 254 -14.66 1.33 36.04
N ASN A 255 -14.58 0.03 36.35
CA ASN A 255 -13.57 -0.88 35.81
C ASN A 255 -13.48 -0.81 34.26
N LEU A 256 -14.61 -0.62 33.57
CA LEU A 256 -14.65 -0.39 32.13
C LEU A 256 -14.01 0.95 31.72
N GLU A 257 -14.31 2.04 32.42
CA GLU A 257 -13.70 3.34 32.16
C GLU A 257 -12.19 3.28 32.38
N GLU A 258 -11.72 2.54 33.38
CA GLU A 258 -10.29 2.36 33.62
C GLU A 258 -9.61 1.53 32.53
N TYR A 259 -10.26 0.47 32.05
CA TYR A 259 -9.78 -0.27 30.88
C TYR A 259 -9.61 0.65 29.65
N LEU A 260 -10.58 1.55 29.42
CA LEU A 260 -10.57 2.50 28.31
C LEU A 260 -9.53 3.61 28.47
N ASN A 261 -9.25 4.04 29.70
CA ASN A 261 -8.23 5.06 30.02
C ASN A 261 -6.84 4.46 30.31
N HIS A 262 -6.71 3.13 30.24
CA HIS A 262 -5.47 2.40 30.53
C HIS A 262 -4.95 2.61 31.96
N THR A 263 -5.85 2.83 32.92
CA THR A 263 -5.55 2.91 34.35
C THR A 263 -5.80 1.58 35.05
N ARG A 264 -5.62 1.52 36.38
CA ARG A 264 -5.67 0.29 37.16
C ARG A 264 -6.88 0.22 38.10
N PRO A 265 -7.77 -0.78 37.92
CA PRO A 265 -9.01 -0.94 38.71
C PRO A 265 -8.84 -1.34 40.15
N ASP A 266 -7.62 -1.35 40.65
CA ASP A 266 -7.30 -1.69 42.03
C ASP A 266 -6.56 -0.56 42.75
N LEU A 267 -6.40 0.60 42.10
CA LEU A 267 -5.64 1.74 42.58
C LEU A 267 -6.28 3.05 42.12
N SER A 268 -6.82 3.80 43.09
CA SER A 268 -7.42 5.11 42.83
C SER A 268 -6.48 6.16 42.22
N ASP A 269 -5.18 5.86 42.16
CA ASP A 269 -4.08 6.72 41.70
C ASP A 269 -3.05 5.75 41.08
N THR A 270 -3.14 5.56 39.76
CA THR A 270 -2.43 4.52 39.04
C THR A 270 -0.91 4.74 39.05
N ASP A 271 -0.45 5.98 38.94
CA ASP A 271 0.97 6.32 38.89
C ASP A 271 1.57 6.73 40.27
N GLY A 272 0.70 6.90 41.26
CA GLY A 272 1.01 7.14 42.67
C GLY A 272 1.51 8.56 42.94
N ASP A 273 1.14 9.56 42.17
CA ASP A 273 1.61 10.94 42.30
C ASP A 273 0.83 11.80 43.31
N GLY A 274 -0.33 11.29 43.75
CA GLY A 274 -1.20 11.89 44.75
C GLY A 274 -2.50 12.48 44.21
N TYR A 275 -2.74 12.45 42.90
CA TYR A 275 -4.03 12.73 42.28
C TYR A 275 -4.71 11.43 41.88
N SER A 276 -6.05 11.38 41.96
CA SER A 276 -6.77 10.20 41.51
C SER A 276 -6.90 10.14 39.98
N ASP A 277 -7.03 8.93 39.43
CA ASP A 277 -7.17 8.74 37.99
C ASP A 277 -8.35 9.55 37.43
N LEU A 278 -9.48 9.58 38.16
CA LEU A 278 -10.63 10.43 37.82
C LEU A 278 -10.27 11.93 37.79
N GLU A 279 -9.58 12.44 38.82
CA GLU A 279 -9.22 13.87 38.91
C GLU A 279 -8.33 14.29 37.75
N GLU A 280 -7.40 13.44 37.35
CA GLU A 280 -6.50 13.69 36.24
C GLU A 280 -7.23 13.70 34.89
N ILE A 281 -8.10 12.73 34.66
CA ILE A 281 -8.94 12.68 33.45
C ILE A 281 -9.85 13.91 33.36
N GLU A 282 -10.48 14.32 34.46
CA GLU A 282 -11.33 15.52 34.50
C GLU A 282 -10.54 16.81 34.23
N LYS A 283 -9.25 16.85 34.62
CA LYS A 283 -8.36 17.99 34.42
C LYS A 283 -7.53 17.90 33.14
N GLY A 284 -7.62 16.79 32.41
CA GLY A 284 -6.95 16.55 31.13
C GLY A 284 -5.46 16.27 31.24
N THR A 285 -4.99 15.71 32.37
CA THR A 285 -3.63 15.17 32.54
C THR A 285 -3.60 13.65 32.28
N ASP A 286 -2.41 13.07 32.15
CA ASP A 286 -2.24 11.63 31.89
C ASP A 286 -2.09 10.85 33.22
N PRO A 287 -3.09 10.03 33.60
CA PRO A 287 -3.10 9.29 34.88
C PRO A 287 -2.04 8.17 34.98
N ASN A 288 -1.27 7.94 33.91
CA ASN A 288 -0.15 7.01 33.91
C ASN A 288 1.21 7.73 33.96
N ASN A 289 1.23 9.06 34.14
CA ASN A 289 2.42 9.89 34.09
C ASN A 289 2.64 10.71 35.36
N LYS A 290 3.38 10.10 36.30
CA LYS A 290 3.71 10.63 37.64
C LYS A 290 4.37 12.02 37.72
N ASN A 291 4.70 12.62 36.58
CA ASN A 291 5.32 13.94 36.50
C ASN A 291 4.39 15.00 35.90
N GLU A 292 3.14 14.65 35.61
CA GLU A 292 2.15 15.51 34.98
C GLU A 292 0.96 15.71 35.91
N PHE A 293 0.97 16.83 36.64
CA PHE A 293 -0.03 17.10 37.67
C PHE A 293 -1.14 18.02 37.14
N PRO A 294 -2.39 17.82 37.57
CA PRO A 294 -3.45 18.80 37.40
C PRO A 294 -3.01 20.19 37.89
N ALA A 295 -3.28 21.23 37.09
CA ALA A 295 -3.01 22.58 37.53
C ALA A 295 -3.82 22.87 38.80
N GLU A 296 -3.15 23.13 39.93
CA GLU A 296 -3.82 23.57 41.17
C GLU A 296 -4.80 24.68 40.76
N GLU A 297 -6.08 24.52 41.12
CA GLU A 297 -6.96 25.67 41.17
C GLU A 297 -6.34 26.59 42.22
N ALA A 298 -5.52 27.52 41.73
CA ALA A 298 -5.08 28.67 42.45
C ALA A 298 -6.37 29.38 42.82
N GLY A 299 -6.92 29.04 43.98
CA GLY A 299 -7.94 29.82 44.64
C GLY A 299 -7.34 31.20 44.75
N GLU A 300 -7.69 32.07 43.81
CA GLU A 300 -7.49 33.50 43.92
C GLU A 300 -8.28 33.90 45.16
N LYS A 301 -7.63 33.80 46.32
CA LYS A 301 -7.92 34.72 47.40
C LYS A 301 -7.61 36.07 46.80
N SER A 302 -8.64 36.68 46.23
CA SER A 302 -8.57 38.03 45.68
C SER A 302 -7.77 38.91 46.65
N PRO A 303 -6.85 39.76 46.17
CA PRO A 303 -6.02 40.59 47.04
C PRO A 303 -6.83 41.52 47.97
N LEU A 304 -8.15 41.62 47.77
CA LEU A 304 -9.05 42.49 48.51
C LEU A 304 -9.01 42.27 50.03
N ALA A 305 -8.80 41.04 50.50
CA ALA A 305 -8.72 40.75 51.93
C ALA A 305 -7.44 41.32 52.58
N LEU A 306 -6.34 41.46 51.81
CA LEU A 306 -5.08 42.04 52.30
C LEU A 306 -5.11 43.58 52.26
N TYR A 307 -5.74 44.16 51.24
CA TYR A 307 -5.85 45.62 51.11
C TYR A 307 -6.89 46.26 52.05
N ALA A 308 -7.90 45.53 52.50
CA ALA A 308 -8.87 46.03 53.49
C ALA A 308 -8.19 46.36 54.84
N GLY A 309 -7.25 45.53 55.31
CA GLY A 309 -6.54 45.76 56.57
C GLY A 309 -5.54 46.92 56.51
N VAL A 310 -4.79 47.03 55.41
CA VAL A 310 -3.78 48.09 55.22
C VAL A 310 -4.45 49.43 54.93
N GLY A 311 -5.55 49.44 54.16
CA GLY A 311 -6.35 50.63 53.87
C GLY A 311 -6.97 51.24 55.13
N ILE A 312 -7.50 50.42 56.04
CA ILE A 312 -8.06 50.89 57.32
C ILE A 312 -6.97 51.45 58.24
N ALA A 313 -5.81 50.78 58.35
CA ALA A 313 -4.70 51.28 59.16
C ALA A 313 -4.13 52.61 58.62
N ALA A 314 -3.99 52.74 57.30
CA ALA A 314 -3.57 53.99 56.66
C ALA A 314 -4.58 55.12 56.87
N LEU A 315 -5.89 54.83 56.78
CA LEU A 315 -6.96 55.80 57.06
C LEU A 315 -6.93 56.27 58.52
N VAL A 316 -6.71 55.38 59.49
CA VAL A 316 -6.58 55.75 60.91
C VAL A 316 -5.38 56.66 61.14
N VAL A 317 -4.24 56.37 60.52
CA VAL A 317 -3.03 57.20 60.63
C VAL A 317 -3.22 58.56 59.95
N ILE A 318 -3.84 58.60 58.77
CA ILE A 318 -4.13 59.84 58.04
C ILE A 318 -5.13 60.71 58.80
N VAL A 319 -6.20 60.12 59.36
CA VAL A 319 -7.16 60.85 60.20
C VAL A 319 -6.51 61.39 61.47
N ALA A 320 -5.66 60.60 62.14
CA ALA A 320 -4.90 61.07 63.31
C ALA A 320 -3.93 62.21 62.96
N LEU A 321 -3.26 62.14 61.80
CA LEU A 321 -2.38 63.19 61.30
C LEU A 321 -3.15 64.47 60.95
N LEU A 322 -4.32 64.34 60.31
CA LEU A 322 -5.19 65.47 59.98
C LEU A 322 -5.74 66.14 61.24
N LEU A 323 -6.15 65.38 62.25
CA LEU A 323 -6.58 65.91 63.55
C LEU A 323 -5.43 66.61 64.29
N TYR A 324 -4.23 66.06 64.24
CA TYR A 324 -3.02 66.68 64.79
C TYR A 324 -2.67 68.00 64.08
N LEU A 325 -2.73 68.02 62.75
CA LEU A 325 -2.49 69.23 61.96
C LEU A 325 -3.57 70.31 62.22
N ARG A 326 -4.84 69.91 62.37
CA ARG A 326 -5.94 70.81 62.74
C ARG A 326 -5.74 71.41 64.14
N ALA A 327 -5.31 70.61 65.11
CA ALA A 327 -4.98 71.09 66.45
C ALA A 327 -3.81 72.08 66.45
N LYS A 328 -2.85 71.92 65.52
CA LYS A 328 -1.68 72.80 65.40
C LYS A 328 -1.99 74.15 64.72
N THR A 329 -3.02 74.22 63.87
CA THR A 329 -3.41 75.46 63.16
C THR A 329 -4.39 76.34 63.96
N LEU A 330 -4.93 75.86 65.07
CA LEU A 330 -5.90 76.55 65.93
C LEU A 330 -5.27 77.50 66.98
N GLY A 331 -3.95 77.76 66.91
CA GLY A 331 -3.19 78.54 67.90
C GLY A 331 -2.62 79.88 67.42
N ARG A 332 -3.24 80.56 66.44
CA ARG A 332 -2.81 81.92 66.06
C ARG A 332 -3.98 82.76 65.54
N GLU A 333 -4.15 83.90 66.18
CA GLU A 333 -5.27 84.83 66.18
C GLU A 333 -5.55 85.58 64.86
N GLU A 334 -6.84 85.90 64.71
CA GLU A 334 -7.47 87.20 64.35
C GLU A 334 -7.62 87.72 62.90
N LEU A 335 -8.83 88.31 62.74
CA LEU A 335 -9.33 89.34 61.82
C LEU A 335 -10.07 88.91 60.54
N GLU A 336 -11.41 89.00 60.65
CA GLU A 336 -12.40 89.72 59.80
C GLU A 336 -12.17 89.69 58.26
N GLU A 337 -13.15 89.46 57.39
CA GLU A 337 -14.40 90.22 57.23
C GLU A 337 -15.21 89.60 56.06
N GLU A 338 -16.54 89.54 56.21
CA GLU A 338 -17.67 89.61 55.24
C GLU A 338 -17.69 88.78 53.91
N VAL A 339 -18.62 87.81 53.66
CA VAL A 339 -20.09 87.91 53.30
C VAL A 339 -20.34 88.41 51.84
N PRO A 340 -21.34 87.96 51.03
CA PRO A 340 -22.02 86.64 50.88
C PRO A 340 -22.46 86.27 49.41
N ALA A 341 -23.27 85.21 49.31
CA ALA A 341 -24.34 84.93 48.31
C ALA A 341 -23.90 84.42 46.90
N ALA A 342 -24.59 83.51 46.20
CA ALA A 342 -26.00 83.11 46.24
C ALA A 342 -26.21 81.67 45.68
N THR A 343 -27.21 81.00 46.27
CA THR A 343 -28.26 80.06 45.80
C THR A 343 -28.47 79.78 44.27
N PRO A 344 -29.39 78.87 43.87
CA PRO A 344 -29.39 77.40 44.04
C PRO A 344 -29.96 76.66 42.78
N GLY A 345 -30.16 75.34 42.87
CA GLY A 345 -31.04 74.55 41.98
C GLY A 345 -30.30 73.62 41.02
N GLU A 346 -30.81 72.48 40.59
CA GLU A 346 -32.03 71.71 40.90
C GLU A 346 -31.78 70.33 40.23
N VAL A 347 -32.01 69.23 40.97
CA VAL A 347 -32.67 67.93 40.65
C VAL A 347 -32.84 67.55 39.13
N ILE A 348 -32.83 66.32 38.58
CA ILE A 348 -33.13 64.92 38.98
C ILE A 348 -32.63 63.95 37.86
N GLU A 349 -32.43 62.67 38.22
CA GLU A 349 -32.74 61.39 37.49
C GLU A 349 -32.04 61.02 36.15
N HIS A 350 -31.24 59.94 36.13
CA HIS A 350 -31.56 58.52 35.79
C HIS A 350 -31.78 58.24 34.29
N SER A 351 -30.94 57.38 33.69
CA SER A 351 -31.36 56.16 32.97
C SER A 351 -30.14 55.39 32.43
N LEU A 352 -29.99 54.15 32.88
CA LEU A 352 -29.30 53.06 32.17
C LEU A 352 -30.21 52.59 31.02
N MET A 353 -29.65 52.18 29.89
CA MET A 353 -30.31 51.28 28.95
C MET A 353 -29.28 50.54 28.10
N ASP A 354 -29.60 49.27 27.83
CA ASP A 354 -28.86 48.21 27.14
C ASP A 354 -28.53 48.51 25.67
N ASP A 355 -27.37 48.04 25.17
CA ASP A 355 -26.98 48.14 23.74
C ASP A 355 -26.32 46.84 23.21
N PHE A 356 -26.97 45.68 23.42
CA PHE A 356 -26.60 44.39 22.80
C PHE A 356 -27.67 43.90 21.80
N VAL A 357 -27.24 43.32 20.68
CA VAL A 357 -28.05 42.80 19.56
C VAL A 357 -27.61 41.36 19.25
N ASN A 358 -28.52 40.46 18.91
CA ASN A 358 -28.17 39.07 18.58
C ASN A 358 -27.64 38.92 17.15
N CYS A 359 -26.58 38.13 16.99
CA CYS A 359 -26.02 37.75 15.70
C CYS A 359 -27.05 36.98 14.86
N PRO A 360 -27.28 37.33 13.58
CA PRO A 360 -28.28 36.67 12.73
C PRO A 360 -27.88 35.25 12.29
N GLU A 361 -26.60 34.86 12.35
CA GLU A 361 -26.16 33.51 11.95
C GLU A 361 -26.17 32.50 13.11
N CYS A 362 -25.67 32.88 14.30
CA CYS A 362 -25.53 31.96 15.43
C CYS A 362 -26.41 32.30 16.64
N GLY A 363 -27.06 33.46 16.66
CA GLY A 363 -27.93 33.89 17.75
C GLY A 363 -27.23 34.42 19.00
N ALA A 364 -25.89 34.47 19.02
CA ALA A 364 -25.12 34.98 20.15
C ALA A 364 -25.33 36.50 20.35
N PRO A 365 -25.38 37.01 21.60
CA PRO A 365 -25.48 38.45 21.87
C PRO A 365 -24.16 39.15 21.54
N VAL A 366 -24.23 40.24 20.76
CA VAL A 366 -23.09 41.02 20.29
C VAL A 366 -23.36 42.51 20.56
N GLU A 367 -22.33 43.30 20.88
CA GLU A 367 -22.48 44.75 21.00
C GLU A 367 -22.98 45.36 19.68
N LYS A 368 -23.90 46.31 19.76
CA LYS A 368 -24.63 46.91 18.61
C LYS A 368 -23.73 47.47 17.50
N ASP A 369 -22.47 47.76 17.81
CA ASP A 369 -21.49 48.33 16.88
C ASP A 369 -20.34 47.38 16.50
N ALA A 370 -20.40 46.09 16.84
CA ALA A 370 -19.38 45.14 16.44
C ALA A 370 -19.38 44.88 14.92
N GLU A 371 -18.19 44.89 14.30
CA GLU A 371 -18.02 44.62 12.86
C GLU A 371 -18.02 43.13 12.53
N TYR A 372 -17.68 42.26 13.48
CA TYR A 372 -17.66 40.81 13.34
C TYR A 372 -18.21 40.11 14.58
N CYS A 373 -18.79 38.93 14.40
CA CYS A 373 -19.24 38.07 15.49
C CYS A 373 -18.05 37.24 16.01
N PRO A 374 -17.68 37.34 17.31
CA PRO A 374 -16.53 36.62 17.86
C PRO A 374 -16.75 35.10 17.98
N GLU A 375 -18.00 34.64 17.98
CA GLU A 375 -18.37 33.23 18.12
C GLU A 375 -18.32 32.47 16.78
N CYS A 376 -18.88 33.04 15.71
CA CYS A 376 -18.97 32.37 14.41
C CYS A 376 -18.12 33.01 13.29
N GLY A 377 -17.50 34.16 13.54
CA GLY A 377 -16.70 34.89 12.55
C GLY A 377 -17.52 35.62 11.48
N ALA A 378 -18.85 35.68 11.59
CA ALA A 378 -19.71 36.37 10.64
C ALA A 378 -19.49 37.89 10.65
N ILE A 379 -19.43 38.53 9.48
CA ILE A 379 -19.28 39.98 9.34
C ILE A 379 -20.66 40.65 9.51
N LEU A 380 -20.79 41.57 10.47
CA LEU A 380 -22.07 42.17 10.88
C LEU A 380 -22.29 43.57 10.29
N LYS A 381 -21.24 44.26 9.82
CA LYS A 381 -21.32 45.52 9.06
C LYS A 381 -20.30 45.51 7.92
N GLY A 382 -20.76 45.80 6.70
CA GLY A 382 -19.92 46.04 5.52
C GLY A 382 -20.54 47.13 4.66
N GLU A 383 -19.73 48.11 4.27
CA GLU A 383 -20.05 49.07 3.20
C GLU A 383 -20.24 48.32 1.87
N GLU A 384 -21.09 48.86 1.00
CA GLU A 384 -21.62 48.34 -0.28
C GLU A 384 -20.70 47.44 -1.13
#